data_AF-A0A2M7HZW8-F1
#
_entry.id   AF-A0A2M7HZW8-F1
#
_cell.length_a   1.000
_cell.length_b   1.000
_cell.length_c   1.000
_cell.angle_alpha   90.00
_cell.angle_beta   90.00
_cell.angle_gamma   90.00
#
_symmetry.space_group_name_H-M   'P 1'
#
loop_
_entity.id
_entity.type
_entity.pdbx_description
1 polymer ?
#
loop_
_entity_poly.entity_id
_entity_poly.type
_entity_poly.pdbx_seq_one_letter_code
_entity_poly.pdbx_strand_id
1 'polypeptide(L)'
;MKKLLKAFTFISILILTTNIYSQGIPDVLRLGEPGLGIGARALGMGNSYIGLSDDASAMFFNPAGLGLMNRIEISGGLNYDNLKNDVT
;
A
#
# COMPACT_ATOMS: atom_id res chain seq x y z
N MET A 1 -30.12 28.85 14.30
CA MET A 1 -29.77 27.41 14.24
C MET A 1 -28.60 27.10 13.30
N LYS A 2 -28.60 27.54 12.03
CA LYS A 2 -27.50 27.23 11.07
C LYS A 2 -26.08 27.68 11.51
N LYS A 3 -25.96 28.81 12.23
CA LYS A 3 -24.67 29.30 12.77
C LYS A 3 -24.10 28.38 13.88
N LEU A 4 -24.97 27.84 14.73
CA LEU A 4 -24.61 26.89 15.78
C LEU A 4 -24.13 25.55 15.20
N LEU A 5 -24.79 25.06 14.14
CA LEU A 5 -24.40 23.82 13.46
C LEU A 5 -23.01 23.93 12.79
N LYS A 6 -22.70 25.10 12.19
CA LYS A 6 -21.37 25.39 11.62
C LYS A 6 -20.27 25.47 12.69
N ALA A 7 -20.58 26.04 13.85
CA ALA A 7 -19.63 26.07 14.97
C ALA A 7 -19.37 24.65 15.50
N PHE A 8 -20.41 23.83 15.62
CA PHE A 8 -20.28 22.45 16.09
C PHE A 8 -19.45 21.57 15.15
N THR A 9 -19.67 21.68 13.83
CA THR A 9 -18.88 20.96 12.81
C THR A 9 -17.43 21.43 12.77
N PHE A 10 -17.16 22.72 12.96
CA PHE A 10 -15.79 23.22 13.07
C PHE A 10 -15.08 22.68 14.32
N ILE A 11 -15.77 22.67 15.47
CA ILE A 11 -15.24 22.15 16.73
C ILE A 11 -14.97 20.63 16.65
N SER A 12 -15.85 19.86 15.99
CA SER A 12 -15.62 18.42 15.82
C SER A 12 -14.38 18.15 14.97
N ILE A 13 -14.16 18.92 13.91
CA ILE A 13 -12.96 18.82 13.07
C ILE A 13 -11.70 19.15 13.89
N LEU A 14 -11.77 20.18 14.75
CA LEU A 14 -10.63 20.59 15.59
C LEU A 14 -10.29 19.55 16.67
N ILE A 15 -11.28 18.85 17.23
CA ILE A 15 -11.05 17.81 18.24
C ILE A 15 -10.39 16.58 17.62
N LEU A 16 -10.75 16.23 16.38
CA LEU A 16 -10.23 15.07 15.65
C LEU A 16 -8.74 15.21 15.28
N THR A 17 -8.17 16.41 15.30
CA THR A 17 -6.76 16.65 14.90
C THR A 17 -5.77 16.65 16.07
N THR A 18 -6.22 16.48 17.31
CA THR A 18 -5.35 16.63 18.51
C THR A 18 -4.41 15.44 18.77
N ASN A 19 -4.55 14.33 18.05
CA ASN A 19 -3.74 13.11 18.22
C ASN A 19 -2.75 12.84 17.09
N ILE A 20 -2.25 13.89 16.41
CA ILE A 20 -1.25 13.72 15.35
C ILE A 20 0.15 13.72 15.98
N TYR A 21 0.70 12.52 16.21
CA TYR A 21 2.12 12.34 16.51
C TYR A 21 2.93 12.35 15.20
N SER A 22 4.12 12.94 15.22
CA SER A 22 5.06 12.87 14.09
C SER A 22 5.60 11.45 13.98
N GLN A 23 5.61 10.89 12.76
CA GLN A 23 6.19 9.57 12.48
C GLN A 23 7.69 9.69 12.19
N GLY A 24 8.48 8.76 12.72
CA GLY A 24 9.93 8.74 12.55
C GLY A 24 10.45 7.61 11.66
N ILE A 25 11.76 7.62 11.38
CA ILE A 25 12.45 6.52 10.68
C ILE A 25 12.23 5.15 11.36
N PRO A 26 12.21 5.04 12.71
CA PRO A 26 11.91 3.77 13.38
C PRO A 26 10.53 3.21 13.06
N ASP A 27 9.53 4.07 12.82
CA ASP A 27 8.19 3.63 12.45
C ASP A 27 8.16 3.03 11.04
N VAL A 28 8.94 3.60 10.12
CA VAL A 28 9.10 3.05 8.76
C VAL A 28 9.78 1.69 8.81
N LEU A 29 10.78 1.51 9.66
CA LEU A 29 11.43 0.21 9.82
C LEU A 29 10.47 -0.79 10.45
N ARG A 30 9.75 -0.42 11.52
CA ARG A 30 8.81 -1.29 12.26
C ARG A 30 7.53 -1.66 11.47
N LEU A 31 7.04 -0.77 10.63
CA LEU A 31 5.86 -1.03 9.78
C LEU A 31 6.23 -1.42 8.34
N GLY A 32 7.49 -1.33 7.95
CA GLY A 32 7.96 -1.63 6.61
C GLY A 32 8.10 -3.12 6.37
N GLU A 33 7.35 -3.65 5.41
CA GLU A 33 7.58 -4.96 4.80
C GLU A 33 8.79 -4.81 3.84
N PRO A 34 9.91 -5.54 4.04
CA PRO A 34 11.07 -5.40 3.17
C PRO A 34 10.78 -5.96 1.77
N GLY A 35 10.56 -5.07 0.81
CA GLY A 35 10.85 -5.24 -0.62
C GLY A 35 10.21 -6.40 -1.38
N LEU A 36 9.34 -7.20 -0.77
CA LEU A 36 8.60 -8.25 -1.44
C LEU A 36 7.47 -7.59 -2.25
N GLY A 37 7.49 -7.80 -3.57
CA GLY A 37 6.40 -7.38 -4.42
C GLY A 37 5.20 -8.32 -4.32
N ILE A 38 4.27 -8.18 -5.27
CA ILE A 38 3.07 -9.03 -5.31
C ILE A 38 3.14 -10.05 -6.45
N GLY A 39 2.45 -11.17 -6.29
CA GLY A 39 2.31 -12.18 -7.34
C GLY A 39 3.42 -13.23 -7.32
N ALA A 40 3.02 -14.50 -7.28
CA ALA A 40 3.94 -15.63 -7.19
C ALA A 40 4.94 -15.68 -8.36
N ARG A 41 4.53 -15.27 -9.57
CA ARG A 41 5.39 -15.24 -10.76
C ARG A 41 6.49 -14.18 -10.64
N ALA A 42 6.12 -12.95 -10.28
CA ALA A 42 7.07 -11.86 -10.09
C ALA A 42 8.04 -12.15 -8.93
N LEU A 43 7.52 -12.69 -7.83
CA LEU A 43 8.34 -13.14 -6.69
C LEU A 43 9.27 -14.29 -7.07
N GLY A 44 8.82 -15.27 -7.86
CA GLY A 44 9.64 -16.36 -8.38
C GLY A 44 10.77 -15.89 -9.31
N MET A 45 10.63 -14.70 -9.91
CA MET A 45 11.68 -14.01 -10.67
C MET A 45 12.58 -13.12 -9.79
N GLY A 46 12.50 -13.24 -8.46
CA GLY A 46 13.27 -12.42 -7.52
C GLY A 46 12.92 -10.93 -7.63
N ASN A 47 11.62 -10.60 -7.77
CA ASN A 47 11.10 -9.24 -8.00
C ASN A 47 11.58 -8.57 -9.31
N SER A 48 12.21 -9.31 -10.23
CA SER A 48 12.71 -8.78 -11.50
C SER A 48 11.62 -8.78 -12.59
N TYR A 49 10.52 -8.06 -12.36
CA TYR A 49 9.31 -8.16 -13.20
C TYR A 49 8.94 -6.90 -13.99
N ILE A 50 9.65 -5.78 -13.78
CA ILE A 50 9.36 -4.45 -14.38
C ILE A 50 9.26 -4.50 -15.91
N GLY A 51 10.12 -5.28 -16.57
CA GLY A 51 10.16 -5.38 -18.03
C GLY A 51 9.09 -6.32 -18.62
N LEU A 52 8.61 -7.30 -17.85
CA LEU A 52 7.60 -8.25 -18.31
C LEU A 52 6.19 -7.72 -18.01
N SER A 53 5.83 -7.56 -16.73
CA SER A 53 4.61 -6.87 -16.26
C SER A 53 3.36 -7.15 -17.11
N ASP A 54 3.11 -8.41 -17.42
CA ASP A 54 2.08 -8.87 -18.37
C ASP A 54 0.87 -9.58 -17.69
N ASP A 55 0.72 -9.40 -16.38
CA ASP A 55 -0.36 -9.92 -15.56
C ASP A 55 -0.82 -8.87 -14.53
N ALA A 56 -1.82 -9.20 -13.70
CA ALA A 56 -2.34 -8.29 -12.69
C ALA A 56 -1.28 -7.73 -11.70
N SER A 57 -0.16 -8.41 -11.49
CA SER A 57 0.94 -7.90 -10.64
C SER A 57 1.65 -6.67 -11.24
N ALA A 58 1.45 -6.41 -12.54
CA ALA A 58 1.93 -5.20 -13.21
C ALA A 58 1.44 -3.90 -12.53
N MET A 59 0.29 -3.93 -11.85
CA MET A 59 -0.19 -2.79 -11.04
C MET A 59 0.84 -2.32 -10.00
N PHE A 60 1.65 -3.24 -9.47
CA PHE A 60 2.71 -2.96 -8.51
C PHE A 60 4.06 -2.67 -9.17
N PHE A 61 4.43 -3.45 -10.20
CA PHE A 61 5.77 -3.37 -10.81
C PHE A 61 5.89 -2.32 -11.92
N ASN A 62 4.94 -2.29 -12.86
CA ASN A 62 4.93 -1.36 -13.99
C ASN A 62 3.52 -1.27 -14.61
N PRO A 63 2.70 -0.29 -14.19
CA PRO A 63 1.32 -0.14 -14.69
C PRO A 63 1.21 0.05 -16.21
N ALA A 64 2.28 0.48 -16.90
CA ALA A 64 2.26 0.58 -18.36
C ALA A 64 2.06 -0.78 -19.05
N GLY A 65 2.49 -1.88 -18.41
CA GLY A 65 2.28 -3.24 -18.91
C GLY A 65 0.80 -3.64 -18.98
N LEU A 66 -0.06 -3.07 -18.12
CA LEU A 66 -1.51 -3.29 -18.18
C LEU A 66 -2.11 -2.83 -19.50
N GLY A 67 -1.56 -1.76 -20.09
CA GLY A 67 -1.98 -1.27 -21.41
C GLY A 67 -1.65 -2.22 -22.56
N LEU A 68 -0.77 -3.19 -22.34
CA LEU A 68 -0.37 -4.21 -23.30
C LEU A 68 -1.15 -5.53 -23.12
N MET A 69 -1.94 -5.66 -22.05
CA MET A 69 -2.75 -6.86 -21.81
C MET A 69 -3.88 -6.94 -22.85
N ASN A 70 -4.02 -8.11 -23.46
CA ASN A 70 -4.99 -8.37 -24.54
C ASN A 70 -6.27 -9.09 -24.08
N ARG A 71 -6.44 -9.27 -22.77
CA ARG A 71 -7.58 -9.97 -22.16
C ARG A 71 -7.86 -9.42 -20.77
N ILE A 72 -9.11 -9.53 -20.33
CA ILE A 72 -9.48 -9.28 -18.94
C ILE A 72 -8.88 -10.42 -18.09
N GLU A 73 -8.24 -10.05 -17.00
CA GLU A 73 -7.62 -11.00 -16.08
C GLU A 73 -8.08 -10.72 -14.65
N ILE A 74 -8.32 -11.80 -13.90
CA ILE A 74 -8.59 -11.77 -12.46
C ILE A 74 -7.58 -12.71 -11.83
N SER A 75 -6.81 -12.20 -10.87
CA SER A 75 -5.78 -12.96 -10.16
C SER A 75 -6.05 -12.99 -8.66
N GLY A 76 -5.72 -14.10 -8.01
CA GLY A 76 -5.67 -14.23 -6.56
C GLY A 76 -4.49 -15.09 -6.16
N GLY A 77 -3.97 -14.87 -4.95
CA GLY A 77 -2.83 -15.62 -4.42
C GLY A 77 -2.92 -15.75 -2.90
N LEU A 78 -2.19 -16.73 -2.36
CA LEU A 78 -1.98 -16.91 -0.93
C LEU A 78 -0.50 -16.61 -0.66
N ASN A 79 -0.23 -15.65 0.22
CA ASN A 79 1.12 -15.34 0.68
C ASN A 79 1.27 -15.82 2.12
N TYR A 80 2.43 -16.35 2.45
CA TYR A 80 2.82 -16.70 3.82
C TYR A 80 4.14 -16.00 4.12
N ASP A 81 4.03 -14.82 4.73
CA ASP A 81 5.16 -13.97 5.05
C ASP A 81 5.51 -14.12 6.53
N ASN A 82 6.75 -14.53 6.83
CA ASN A 82 7.25 -14.63 8.20
C ASN A 82 8.32 -13.57 8.44
N LEU A 83 7.87 -12.31 8.45
CA LEU A 83 8.74 -11.18 8.73
C LEU A 83 9.01 -11.05 10.23
N LYS A 84 10.28 -10.98 10.59
CA LYS A 84 10.71 -10.58 11.93
C LYS A 84 11.24 -9.16 11.86
N ASN A 85 10.64 -8.29 12.67
CA ASN A 85 10.98 -6.88 12.70
C ASN A 85 11.38 -6.50 14.12
N ASP A 86 12.60 -6.88 14.48
CA ASP A 86 13.13 -6.74 15.84
C ASP A 86 13.73 -5.34 16.08
N VAL A 87 13.01 -4.30 15.66
CA VAL A 87 13.38 -2.91 15.93
C VAL A 87 12.70 -2.47 17.22
N THR A 88 13.33 -2.81 18.35
CA THR A 88 13.17 -2.12 19.64
C THR A 88 14.20 -1.03 19.78
#